data_AF-A0A949N934-F1
#
_entry.id   AF-A0A949N934-F1
#
_cell.length_a   1.000
_cell.length_b   1.000
_cell.length_c   1.000
_cell.angle_alpha   90.00
_cell.angle_beta   90.00
_cell.angle_gamma   90.00
#
_symmetry.space_group_name_H-M   'P 1'
#
loop_
_entity.id
_entity.type
_entity.pdbx_description
1 polymer ?
#
loop_
_entity_poly.entity_id
_entity_poly.type
_entity_poly.pdbx_seq_one_letter_code
_entity_poly.pdbx_strand_id
1 'polypeptide(L)'
;MSKRFRLLVVLALIGVSIFFIYPTVQWYFFIPEEMKALAASGREQVREYSRDEARNALAALSVLAADDKDTVLPDEYSFIIDPAETNFRLEDRVTPDEWTVGHILSAFRTGDEAFAVMEEYYADEIFALKELKGRIITLGLDLAGGMSVVVEADEESLAERLEREPSSDELEEAIDLAVTILTSRIDQFGVTEPLIRRQEGTNRILIEVPGDNDRTRIEAYLQGKGSLEFHIVDDEATAALIELQQAQPGWDLSAFGTPDFVPAGTIVVSYVIPDNYGILRLVRYIAIKDDVTDFGLPGEHITEARVGQEQLTNQPTVNFVLDREGAEIFANLTRENVGKSLAILLDGKVRTYASINEEIPSGQVQITGFNIEEAANIATVLRTAALPVDLNIVNQQAVGASLGADAVQAGLRAVAVGFGLVIVFMLLYYWGAGVIADLALILNLFFIVSLLSVFNLTLTLTSIAGIILTVGIAVDANVIIFERIKEEHRLGKSPQGAVKAGFQKAFWTIMDANITTFIAALFLSQLSSGPIQGFAITLAVGIVSSMFTALFLSRLIYDFGTEVLRRSRLSLGWGAR
;
A
#
# COMPACT_ATOMS: atom_id res chain seq x y z
N MET A 1 0.18 26.41 -31.23
CA MET A 1 -1.04 25.77 -30.67
C MET A 1 -2.21 26.75 -30.65
N SER A 2 -3.41 26.27 -30.98
CA SER A 2 -4.63 27.08 -30.85
C SER A 2 -4.93 27.34 -29.35
N LYS A 3 -5.60 28.45 -29.04
CA LYS A 3 -5.94 28.83 -27.65
C LYS A 3 -6.89 27.82 -27.00
N ARG A 4 -7.87 27.34 -27.77
CA ARG A 4 -8.84 26.35 -27.32
C ARG A 4 -8.14 25.05 -26.92
N PHE A 5 -7.15 24.63 -27.70
CA PHE A 5 -6.35 23.46 -27.35
C PHE A 5 -5.56 23.66 -26.06
N ARG A 6 -4.88 24.81 -25.88
CA ARG A 6 -4.18 25.11 -24.62
C ARG A 6 -5.12 25.13 -23.41
N LEU A 7 -6.31 25.73 -23.55
CA LEU A 7 -7.32 25.74 -22.49
C LEU A 7 -7.81 24.32 -22.15
N LEU A 8 -8.10 23.51 -23.16
CA LEU A 8 -8.50 22.11 -22.96
C LEU A 8 -7.40 21.30 -22.25
N VAL A 9 -6.14 21.48 -22.64
CA VAL A 9 -5.01 20.82 -21.97
C VAL A 9 -4.91 21.22 -20.51
N VAL A 10 -5.05 22.51 -20.18
CA VAL A 10 -5.03 22.99 -18.80
C VAL A 10 -6.20 22.42 -17.99
N LEU A 11 -7.42 22.43 -18.54
CA LEU A 11 -8.59 21.88 -17.86
C LEU A 11 -8.50 20.37 -17.65
N ALA A 12 -8.00 19.63 -18.66
CA ALA A 12 -7.75 18.20 -18.54
C ALA A 12 -6.71 17.92 -17.46
N LEU A 13 -5.60 18.68 -17.42
CA LEU A 13 -4.58 18.51 -16.41
C LEU A 13 -5.10 18.80 -14.99
N ILE A 14 -5.92 19.85 -14.83
CA ILE A 14 -6.59 20.14 -13.54
C ILE A 14 -7.51 18.98 -13.14
N GLY A 15 -8.33 18.47 -14.06
CA GLY A 15 -9.24 17.34 -13.79
C GLY A 15 -8.49 16.08 -13.35
N VAL A 16 -7.41 15.71 -14.07
CA VAL A 16 -6.52 14.61 -13.69
C VAL A 16 -5.88 14.87 -12.33
N SER A 17 -5.45 16.10 -12.07
CA SER A 17 -4.80 16.44 -10.80
C SER A 17 -5.76 16.36 -9.60
N ILE A 18 -7.02 16.77 -9.77
CA ILE A 18 -8.06 16.63 -8.75
C ILE A 18 -8.29 15.15 -8.44
N PHE A 19 -8.37 14.30 -9.47
CA PHE A 19 -8.58 12.86 -9.31
C PHE A 19 -7.48 12.23 -8.44
N PHE A 20 -6.21 12.57 -8.68
CA PHE A 20 -5.09 12.02 -7.89
C PHE A 20 -4.95 12.61 -6.49
N ILE A 21 -5.29 13.89 -6.30
CA ILE A 21 -5.24 14.52 -4.97
C ILE A 21 -6.40 14.10 -4.08
N TYR A 22 -7.54 13.71 -4.67
CA TYR A 22 -8.77 13.44 -3.94
C TYR A 22 -8.60 12.45 -2.77
N PRO A 23 -7.92 11.28 -2.94
CA PRO A 23 -7.66 10.36 -1.83
C PRO A 23 -6.91 11.01 -0.66
N THR A 24 -5.85 11.76 -0.96
CA THR A 24 -5.06 12.50 0.03
C THR A 24 -5.92 13.51 0.77
N VAL A 25 -6.76 14.26 0.06
CA VAL A 25 -7.65 15.25 0.68
C VAL A 25 -8.70 14.59 1.57
N GLN A 26 -9.32 13.49 1.12
CA GLN A 26 -10.25 12.71 1.93
C GLN A 26 -9.58 12.27 3.23
N TRP A 27 -8.42 11.64 3.14
CA TRP A 27 -7.68 11.13 4.29
C TRP A 27 -7.31 12.23 5.30
N TYR A 28 -6.70 13.34 4.87
CA TYR A 28 -6.21 14.33 5.81
C TYR A 28 -7.31 15.23 6.39
N PHE A 29 -8.38 15.51 5.65
CA PHE A 29 -9.38 16.52 6.04
C PHE A 29 -10.75 15.97 6.43
N PHE A 30 -11.16 14.80 5.94
CA PHE A 30 -12.52 14.29 6.12
C PHE A 30 -12.60 13.05 7.01
N ILE A 31 -11.53 12.25 7.08
CA ILE A 31 -11.50 11.07 7.95
C ILE A 31 -11.15 11.48 9.40
N PRO A 32 -11.90 11.03 10.42
CA PRO A 32 -11.57 11.25 11.82
C PRO A 32 -10.23 10.61 12.22
N GLU A 33 -9.51 11.19 13.19
CA GLU A 33 -8.22 10.66 13.66
C GLU A 33 -8.33 9.24 14.24
N GLU A 34 -9.45 8.88 14.87
CA GLU A 34 -9.71 7.54 15.39
C GLU A 34 -9.75 6.49 14.26
N MET A 35 -10.49 6.78 13.19
CA MET A 35 -10.56 5.92 12.00
C MET A 35 -9.21 5.83 11.28
N LYS A 36 -8.41 6.91 11.26
CA LYS A 36 -7.03 6.87 10.73
C LYS A 36 -6.13 5.98 11.57
N ALA A 37 -6.23 6.06 12.89
CA ALA A 37 -5.46 5.21 13.81
C ALA A 37 -5.84 3.74 13.62
N LEU A 38 -7.14 3.44 13.49
CA LEU A 38 -7.63 2.09 13.26
C LEU A 38 -7.24 1.56 11.87
N ALA A 39 -7.31 2.38 10.83
CA ALA A 39 -6.79 2.02 9.51
C ALA A 39 -5.26 1.84 9.52
N ALA A 40 -4.52 2.51 10.41
CA ALA A 40 -3.09 2.24 10.60
C ALA A 40 -2.79 0.99 11.45
N SER A 41 -3.76 0.52 12.23
CA SER A 41 -3.58 -0.60 13.17
C SER A 41 -3.48 -1.97 12.49
N GLY A 42 -3.00 -2.95 13.26
CA GLY A 42 -2.97 -4.35 12.85
C GLY A 42 -4.36 -4.96 12.70
N ARG A 43 -4.47 -6.02 11.90
CA ARG A 43 -5.74 -6.67 11.56
C ARG A 43 -6.53 -7.17 12.78
N GLU A 44 -5.87 -7.56 13.87
CA GLU A 44 -6.55 -7.98 15.11
C GLU A 44 -7.35 -6.83 15.75
N GLN A 45 -6.78 -5.62 15.78
CA GLN A 45 -7.47 -4.45 16.34
C GLN A 45 -8.67 -4.05 15.47
N VAL A 46 -8.53 -4.14 14.15
CA VAL A 46 -9.64 -3.94 13.20
C VAL A 46 -10.77 -4.92 13.50
N ARG A 47 -10.45 -6.21 13.68
CA ARG A 47 -11.44 -7.22 14.02
C ARG A 47 -12.11 -6.96 15.36
N GLU A 48 -11.35 -6.64 16.41
CA GLU A 48 -11.92 -6.34 17.73
C GLU A 48 -12.92 -5.19 17.64
N TYR A 49 -12.53 -4.09 16.97
CA TYR A 49 -13.40 -2.96 16.69
C TYR A 49 -14.67 -3.36 15.92
N SER A 50 -14.52 -4.03 14.78
CA SER A 50 -15.65 -4.44 13.93
C SER A 50 -16.63 -5.34 14.68
N ARG A 51 -16.13 -6.25 15.53
CA ARG A 51 -16.98 -7.13 16.35
C ARG A 51 -17.67 -6.40 17.49
N ASP A 52 -17.05 -5.37 18.05
CA ASP A 52 -17.64 -4.58 19.12
C ASP A 52 -18.72 -3.66 18.53
N GLU A 53 -18.46 -3.00 17.40
CA GLU A 53 -19.46 -2.18 16.68
C GLU A 53 -20.63 -3.02 16.16
N ALA A 54 -20.38 -4.19 15.59
CA ALA A 54 -21.45 -5.11 15.18
C ALA A 54 -22.31 -5.57 16.37
N ARG A 55 -21.70 -5.82 17.55
CA ARG A 55 -22.43 -6.15 18.78
C ARG A 55 -23.29 -4.97 19.25
N ASN A 56 -22.74 -3.77 19.22
CA ASN A 56 -23.45 -2.54 19.60
C ASN A 56 -24.63 -2.26 18.67
N ALA A 57 -24.42 -2.38 17.35
CA ALA A 57 -25.45 -2.20 16.33
C ALA A 57 -26.59 -3.21 16.47
N LEU A 58 -26.26 -4.50 16.62
CA LEU A 58 -27.27 -5.54 16.80
C LEU A 58 -28.05 -5.35 18.12
N ALA A 59 -27.37 -4.95 19.19
CA ALA A 59 -28.02 -4.64 20.47
C ALA A 59 -28.96 -3.43 20.34
N ALA A 60 -28.54 -2.37 19.66
CA ALA A 60 -29.36 -1.18 19.41
C ALA A 60 -30.62 -1.51 18.61
N LEU A 61 -30.49 -2.27 17.51
CA LEU A 61 -31.62 -2.72 16.71
C LEU A 61 -32.55 -3.64 17.52
N SER A 62 -32.00 -4.51 18.37
CA SER A 62 -32.80 -5.37 19.25
C SER A 62 -33.60 -4.56 20.27
N VAL A 63 -33.02 -3.48 20.82
CA VAL A 63 -33.71 -2.57 21.74
C VAL A 63 -34.81 -1.80 21.02
N LEU A 64 -34.55 -1.27 19.82
CA LEU A 64 -35.55 -0.58 19.02
C LEU A 64 -36.72 -1.49 18.65
N ALA A 65 -36.44 -2.74 18.27
CA ALA A 65 -37.48 -3.72 17.97
C ALA A 65 -38.28 -4.18 19.20
N ALA A 66 -37.69 -4.08 20.40
CA ALA A 66 -38.38 -4.38 21.65
C ALA A 66 -39.36 -3.25 22.04
N ASP A 67 -39.07 -2.01 21.67
CA ASP A 67 -39.95 -0.86 21.88
C ASP A 67 -41.08 -0.83 20.85
N ASP A 68 -40.74 -0.77 19.55
CA ASP A 68 -41.69 -0.85 18.45
C ASP A 68 -41.03 -1.45 17.18
N LYS A 69 -41.56 -2.58 16.72
CA LYS A 69 -41.06 -3.31 15.55
C LYS A 69 -41.33 -2.59 14.22
N ASP A 70 -42.35 -1.73 14.20
CA ASP A 70 -42.73 -0.97 13.01
C ASP A 70 -41.96 0.35 12.91
N THR A 71 -41.03 0.61 13.84
CA THR A 71 -40.10 1.74 13.77
C THR A 71 -39.29 1.68 12.47
N VAL A 72 -39.33 2.78 11.71
CA VAL A 72 -38.50 2.96 10.51
C VAL A 72 -37.03 2.84 10.88
N LEU A 73 -36.27 2.10 10.06
CA LEU A 73 -34.86 1.89 10.31
C LEU A 73 -34.11 3.23 10.34
N PRO A 74 -33.34 3.53 11.40
CA PRO A 74 -32.50 4.73 11.43
C PRO A 74 -31.46 4.73 10.29
N ASP A 75 -31.17 5.90 9.74
CA ASP A 75 -30.24 6.06 8.61
C ASP A 75 -28.84 5.49 8.89
N GLU A 76 -28.39 5.51 10.15
CA GLU A 76 -27.09 4.96 10.57
C GLU A 76 -26.97 3.44 10.36
N TYR A 77 -28.11 2.72 10.29
CA TYR A 77 -28.16 1.29 10.05
C TYR A 77 -28.60 0.94 8.62
N SER A 78 -28.70 1.92 7.71
CA SER A 78 -29.18 1.69 6.34
C SER A 78 -28.34 0.67 5.56
N PHE A 79 -27.07 0.49 5.94
CA PHE A 79 -26.15 -0.45 5.31
C PHE A 79 -26.64 -1.90 5.33
N ILE A 80 -27.49 -2.28 6.29
CA ILE A 80 -27.99 -3.65 6.43
C ILE A 80 -29.18 -3.95 5.51
N ILE A 81 -29.74 -2.93 4.84
CA ILE A 81 -30.88 -3.08 3.93
C ILE A 81 -30.52 -3.97 2.74
N ASP A 82 -29.39 -3.74 2.07
CA ASP A 82 -29.02 -4.50 0.87
C ASP A 82 -28.84 -6.01 1.14
N PRO A 83 -28.13 -6.42 2.22
CA PRO A 83 -28.09 -7.82 2.65
C PRO A 83 -29.48 -8.38 3.02
N ALA A 84 -30.29 -7.59 3.72
CA ALA A 84 -31.64 -8.01 4.12
C ALA A 84 -32.57 -8.21 2.90
N GLU A 85 -32.48 -7.33 1.90
CA GLU A 85 -33.21 -7.44 0.63
C GLU A 85 -32.79 -8.71 -0.12
N THR A 86 -31.48 -8.97 -0.16
CA THR A 86 -30.93 -10.18 -0.77
C THR A 86 -31.52 -11.43 -0.11
N ASN A 87 -31.55 -11.48 1.22
CA ASN A 87 -32.16 -12.60 1.95
C ASN A 87 -33.66 -12.73 1.69
N PHE A 88 -34.42 -11.62 1.68
CA PHE A 88 -35.84 -11.64 1.34
C PHE A 88 -36.08 -12.23 -0.06
N ARG A 89 -35.26 -11.84 -1.04
CA ARG A 89 -35.34 -12.35 -2.41
C ARG A 89 -34.98 -13.83 -2.51
N LEU A 90 -34.00 -14.30 -1.74
CA LEU A 90 -33.64 -15.72 -1.67
C LEU A 90 -34.73 -16.57 -1.00
N GLU A 91 -35.56 -15.97 -0.15
CA GLU A 91 -36.69 -16.61 0.54
C GLU A 91 -38.04 -16.41 -0.17
N ASP A 92 -38.06 -15.84 -1.40
CA ASP A 92 -39.27 -15.49 -2.15
C ASP A 92 -40.25 -14.58 -1.37
N ARG A 93 -39.72 -13.73 -0.48
CA ARG A 93 -40.49 -12.74 0.29
C ARG A 93 -40.64 -11.43 -0.48
N VAL A 94 -41.74 -10.72 -0.24
CA VAL A 94 -41.97 -9.39 -0.83
C VAL A 94 -41.09 -8.37 -0.12
N THR A 95 -40.30 -7.63 -0.90
CA THR A 95 -39.48 -6.53 -0.39
C THR A 95 -40.38 -5.34 0.00
N PRO A 96 -40.25 -4.81 1.22
CA PRO A 96 -41.07 -3.68 1.66
C PRO A 96 -40.62 -2.38 0.99
N ASP A 97 -41.57 -1.46 0.76
CA ASP A 97 -41.26 -0.12 0.24
C ASP A 97 -40.52 0.75 1.28
N GLU A 98 -40.74 0.49 2.57
CA GLU A 98 -40.08 1.15 3.70
C GLU A 98 -39.56 0.11 4.70
N TRP A 99 -38.27 0.18 5.02
CA TRP A 99 -37.61 -0.78 5.90
C TRP A 99 -37.79 -0.42 7.37
N THR A 100 -38.30 -1.36 8.15
CA THR A 100 -38.46 -1.23 9.61
C THR A 100 -37.46 -2.12 10.32
N VAL A 101 -37.20 -1.84 11.60
CA VAL A 101 -36.32 -2.68 12.43
C VAL A 101 -36.84 -4.12 12.50
N GLY A 102 -38.16 -4.31 12.54
CA GLY A 102 -38.79 -5.63 12.47
C GLY A 102 -38.50 -6.37 11.17
N HIS A 103 -38.54 -5.68 10.02
CA HIS A 103 -38.17 -6.28 8.73
C HIS A 103 -36.71 -6.75 8.72
N ILE A 104 -35.79 -5.91 9.18
CA ILE A 104 -34.36 -6.23 9.27
C ILE A 104 -34.10 -7.44 10.14
N LEU A 105 -34.60 -7.46 11.38
CA LEU A 105 -34.38 -8.61 12.27
C LEU A 105 -35.02 -9.91 11.76
N SER A 106 -36.09 -9.80 10.96
CA SER A 106 -36.71 -10.96 10.32
C SER A 106 -36.01 -11.43 9.05
N ALA A 107 -35.09 -10.64 8.49
CA ALA A 107 -34.36 -10.97 7.27
C ALA A 107 -33.25 -11.99 7.48
N PHE A 108 -32.82 -12.18 8.73
CA PHE A 108 -31.76 -13.09 9.12
C PHE A 108 -32.34 -14.25 9.92
N ARG A 109 -31.84 -15.45 9.70
CA ARG A 109 -32.34 -16.67 10.36
C ARG A 109 -31.94 -16.72 11.82
N THR A 110 -30.76 -16.20 12.13
CA THR A 110 -30.20 -16.14 13.49
C THR A 110 -29.60 -14.77 13.76
N GLY A 111 -29.49 -14.42 15.05
CA GLY A 111 -28.74 -13.22 15.46
C GLY A 111 -27.27 -13.27 15.05
N ASP A 112 -26.69 -14.47 14.97
CA ASP A 112 -25.31 -14.67 14.50
C ASP A 112 -25.13 -14.34 13.01
N GLU A 113 -26.13 -14.62 12.18
CA GLU A 113 -26.12 -14.26 10.75
C GLU A 113 -26.18 -12.74 10.57
N ALA A 114 -27.08 -12.07 11.31
CA ALA A 114 -27.16 -10.61 11.32
C ALA A 114 -25.86 -9.99 11.85
N PHE A 115 -25.29 -10.56 12.91
CA PHE A 115 -24.01 -10.14 13.48
C PHE A 115 -22.87 -10.26 12.46
N ALA A 116 -22.77 -11.38 11.74
CA ALA A 116 -21.72 -11.60 10.75
C ALA A 116 -21.76 -10.57 9.62
N VAL A 117 -22.97 -10.24 9.13
CA VAL A 117 -23.16 -9.21 8.09
C VAL A 117 -22.75 -7.82 8.60
N MET A 118 -23.12 -7.47 9.85
CA MET A 118 -22.69 -6.20 10.44
C MET A 118 -21.18 -6.16 10.68
N GLU A 119 -20.59 -7.25 11.16
CA GLU A 119 -19.15 -7.38 11.37
C GLU A 119 -18.39 -7.16 10.06
N GLU A 120 -18.83 -7.81 8.97
CA GLU A 120 -18.27 -7.66 7.63
C GLU A 120 -18.35 -6.21 7.14
N TYR A 121 -19.50 -5.54 7.31
CA TYR A 121 -19.65 -4.13 6.94
C TYR A 121 -18.64 -3.22 7.65
N TYR A 122 -18.51 -3.34 8.98
CA TYR A 122 -17.56 -2.51 9.73
C TYR A 122 -16.12 -2.85 9.38
N ALA A 123 -15.81 -4.13 9.10
CA ALA A 123 -14.49 -4.53 8.62
C ALA A 123 -14.16 -3.90 7.26
N ASP A 124 -15.10 -3.97 6.31
CA ASP A 124 -14.95 -3.42 4.96
C ASP A 124 -14.77 -1.90 4.97
N GLU A 125 -15.44 -1.19 5.87
CA GLU A 125 -15.24 0.26 6.05
C GLU A 125 -13.77 0.57 6.40
N ILE A 126 -13.18 -0.19 7.34
CA ILE A 126 -11.79 -0.01 7.73
C ILE A 126 -10.82 -0.47 6.64
N PHE A 127 -11.12 -1.57 5.94
CA PHE A 127 -10.29 -2.03 4.82
C PHE A 127 -10.33 -1.06 3.64
N ALA A 128 -11.47 -0.42 3.35
CA ALA A 128 -11.56 0.65 2.36
C ALA A 128 -10.72 1.87 2.78
N LEU A 129 -10.69 2.21 4.07
CA LEU A 129 -9.79 3.25 4.58
C LEU A 129 -8.32 2.86 4.47
N LYS A 130 -7.97 1.59 4.69
CA LYS A 130 -6.61 1.07 4.45
C LYS A 130 -6.22 1.18 2.98
N GLU A 131 -7.10 0.80 2.05
CA GLU A 131 -6.86 0.96 0.62
C GLU A 131 -6.72 2.44 0.24
N LEU A 132 -7.56 3.31 0.81
CA LEU A 132 -7.48 4.76 0.62
C LEU A 132 -6.11 5.28 1.07
N LYS A 133 -5.63 4.87 2.26
CA LYS A 133 -4.31 5.19 2.81
C LYS A 133 -3.18 4.75 1.87
N GLY A 134 -3.32 3.62 1.18
CA GLY A 134 -2.35 3.18 0.17
C GLY A 134 -2.21 4.11 -1.04
N ARG A 135 -3.18 5.01 -1.27
CA ARG A 135 -3.23 5.95 -2.42
C ARG A 135 -2.94 7.41 -2.03
N ILE A 136 -2.61 7.68 -0.78
CA ILE A 136 -2.33 9.05 -0.32
C ILE A 136 -0.85 9.40 -0.45
N ILE A 137 -0.56 10.70 -0.35
CA ILE A 137 0.79 11.17 -0.07
C ILE A 137 1.16 10.74 1.36
N THR A 138 2.02 9.73 1.47
CA THR A 138 2.53 9.22 2.74
C THR A 138 3.52 10.21 3.36
N LEU A 139 3.48 10.35 4.68
CA LEU A 139 4.49 11.12 5.41
C LEU A 139 5.71 10.23 5.65
N GLY A 140 6.90 10.78 5.45
CA GLY A 140 8.15 10.11 5.76
C GLY A 140 8.35 9.95 7.25
N LEU A 141 9.28 9.06 7.62
CA LEU A 141 9.58 8.77 9.01
C LEU A 141 10.05 10.01 9.80
N ASP A 142 10.68 10.95 9.11
CA ASP A 142 11.09 12.22 9.70
C ASP A 142 9.92 13.15 10.05
N LEU A 143 8.73 12.90 9.51
CA LEU A 143 7.49 13.62 9.81
C LEU A 143 6.53 12.80 10.68
N ALA A 144 6.41 11.49 10.43
CA ALA A 144 5.50 10.58 11.14
C ALA A 144 6.11 9.92 12.38
N GLY A 145 7.45 9.78 12.44
CA GLY A 145 8.16 9.01 13.45
C GLY A 145 8.08 7.48 13.24
N GLY A 146 9.03 6.75 13.82
CA GLY A 146 9.13 5.28 13.78
C GLY A 146 10.56 4.81 13.52
N MET A 147 10.71 3.65 12.89
CA MET A 147 11.99 3.06 12.51
C MET A 147 12.13 2.88 10.99
N SER A 148 13.31 3.18 10.46
CA SER A 148 13.73 2.87 9.09
C SER A 148 14.88 1.88 9.15
N VAL A 149 14.78 0.79 8.40
CA VAL A 149 15.82 -0.23 8.24
C VAL A 149 16.09 -0.40 6.75
N VAL A 150 17.36 -0.37 6.36
CA VAL A 150 17.80 -0.72 5.01
C VAL A 150 18.47 -2.07 5.11
N VAL A 151 17.88 -3.05 4.44
CA VAL A 151 18.48 -4.38 4.26
C VAL A 151 19.01 -4.52 2.84
N GLU A 152 20.07 -5.29 2.67
CA GLU A 152 20.71 -5.58 1.39
C GLU A 152 20.69 -7.09 1.17
N ALA A 153 20.23 -7.49 -0.02
CA ALA A 153 20.24 -8.87 -0.45
C ALA A 153 21.68 -9.30 -0.72
N ASP A 154 22.11 -10.36 -0.05
CA ASP A 154 23.45 -10.93 -0.15
C ASP A 154 23.60 -11.77 -1.42
N GLU A 155 24.14 -11.18 -2.49
CA GLU A 155 24.36 -11.87 -3.77
C GLU A 155 25.14 -13.17 -3.63
N GLU A 156 26.10 -13.26 -2.69
CA GLU A 156 26.91 -14.46 -2.48
C GLU A 156 26.05 -15.64 -2.00
N SER A 157 25.09 -15.36 -1.10
CA SER A 157 24.15 -16.38 -0.61
C SER A 157 23.27 -16.95 -1.73
N LEU A 158 22.85 -16.11 -2.68
CA LEU A 158 22.06 -16.55 -3.83
C LEU A 158 22.93 -17.36 -4.81
N ALA A 159 24.17 -16.92 -5.03
CA ALA A 159 25.11 -17.63 -5.91
C ALA A 159 25.50 -19.02 -5.38
N GLU A 160 25.68 -19.16 -4.07
CA GLU A 160 25.95 -20.44 -3.41
C GLU A 160 24.79 -21.41 -3.64
N ARG A 161 23.54 -20.95 -3.53
CA ARG A 161 22.35 -21.80 -3.70
C ARG A 161 22.07 -22.17 -5.15
N LEU A 162 22.34 -21.27 -6.09
CA LEU A 162 22.20 -21.57 -7.52
C LEU A 162 23.37 -22.40 -8.06
N GLU A 163 24.43 -22.60 -7.27
CA GLU A 163 25.72 -23.17 -7.69
C GLU A 163 26.35 -22.44 -8.89
N ARG A 164 25.95 -21.17 -9.11
CA ARG A 164 26.41 -20.29 -10.18
C ARG A 164 26.07 -18.84 -9.86
N GLU A 165 26.70 -17.92 -10.58
CA GLU A 165 26.33 -16.51 -10.55
C GLU A 165 24.86 -16.30 -11.00
N PRO A 166 24.04 -15.58 -10.20
CA PRO A 166 22.68 -15.23 -10.59
C PRO A 166 22.69 -14.24 -11.76
N SER A 167 21.72 -14.38 -12.65
CA SER A 167 21.43 -13.34 -13.64
C SER A 167 20.75 -12.14 -12.98
N SER A 168 20.75 -10.99 -13.66
CA SER A 168 20.08 -9.77 -13.15
C SER A 168 18.59 -9.98 -12.90
N ASP A 169 17.92 -10.74 -13.78
CA ASP A 169 16.50 -11.07 -13.66
C ASP A 169 16.24 -11.97 -12.42
N GLU A 170 17.13 -12.92 -12.13
CA GLU A 170 17.00 -13.82 -10.98
C GLU A 170 17.24 -13.11 -9.65
N LEU A 171 18.21 -12.19 -9.61
CA LEU A 171 18.44 -11.34 -8.45
C LEU A 171 17.25 -10.40 -8.20
N GLU A 172 16.65 -9.87 -9.27
CA GLU A 172 15.45 -9.04 -9.19
C GLU A 172 14.24 -9.83 -8.66
N GLU A 173 14.00 -11.03 -9.18
CA GLU A 173 12.94 -11.93 -8.69
C GLU A 173 13.17 -12.33 -7.22
N ALA A 174 14.42 -12.58 -6.83
CA ALA A 174 14.80 -12.89 -5.46
C ALA A 174 14.50 -11.75 -4.48
N ILE A 175 14.77 -10.51 -4.89
CA ILE A 175 14.47 -9.31 -4.08
C ILE A 175 12.96 -9.09 -3.98
N ASP A 176 12.20 -9.24 -5.07
CA ASP A 176 10.74 -9.07 -5.05
C ASP A 176 10.06 -10.11 -4.17
N LEU A 177 10.58 -11.35 -4.17
CA LEU A 177 10.16 -12.39 -3.26
C LEU A 177 10.50 -12.04 -1.81
N ALA A 178 11.71 -11.54 -1.54
CA ALA A 178 12.11 -11.07 -0.21
C ALA A 178 11.18 -9.96 0.31
N VAL A 179 10.79 -8.99 -0.53
CA VAL A 179 9.80 -7.95 -0.18
C VAL A 179 8.45 -8.58 0.20
N THR A 180 7.98 -9.57 -0.56
CA THR A 180 6.72 -10.28 -0.29
C THR A 180 6.76 -11.02 1.05
N ILE A 181 7.87 -11.70 1.34
CA ILE A 181 8.11 -12.41 2.60
C ILE A 181 8.10 -11.43 3.77
N LEU A 182 8.88 -10.35 3.67
CA LEU A 182 8.99 -9.33 4.71
C LEU A 182 7.64 -8.67 5.00
N THR A 183 6.83 -8.41 3.96
CA THR A 183 5.47 -7.87 4.12
C THR A 183 4.60 -8.82 4.95
N SER A 184 4.56 -10.10 4.56
CA SER A 184 3.78 -11.13 5.26
C SER A 184 4.23 -11.31 6.71
N ARG A 185 5.55 -11.30 6.97
CA ARG A 185 6.08 -11.43 8.34
C ARG A 185 5.69 -10.26 9.20
N ILE A 186 5.93 -9.04 8.73
CA ILE A 186 5.67 -7.84 9.52
C ILE A 186 4.17 -7.73 9.84
N ASP A 187 3.28 -8.10 8.90
CA ASP A 187 1.82 -8.16 9.14
C ASP A 187 1.43 -9.10 10.29
N GLN A 188 2.10 -10.26 10.43
CA GLN A 188 1.79 -11.25 11.46
C GLN A 188 2.08 -10.76 12.88
N PHE A 189 2.99 -9.81 13.04
CA PHE A 189 3.36 -9.29 14.35
C PHE A 189 2.51 -8.10 14.80
N GLY A 190 1.47 -7.75 14.04
CA GLY A 190 0.47 -6.76 14.43
C GLY A 190 1.01 -5.34 14.53
N VAL A 191 2.15 -5.05 13.88
CA VAL A 191 2.64 -3.68 13.78
C VAL A 191 1.86 -2.87 12.76
N THR A 192 1.93 -1.56 12.91
CA THR A 192 1.44 -0.56 11.97
C THR A 192 2.05 -0.80 10.58
N GLU A 193 1.20 -0.84 9.55
CA GLU A 193 1.55 -1.19 8.16
C GLU A 193 2.93 -0.67 7.72
N PRO A 194 3.91 -1.56 7.49
CA PRO A 194 5.25 -1.15 7.09
C PRO A 194 5.24 -0.66 5.64
N LEU A 195 6.03 0.37 5.37
CA LEU A 195 6.35 0.76 4.01
C LEU A 195 7.61 0.02 3.58
N ILE A 196 7.44 -1.05 2.79
CA ILE A 196 8.54 -1.82 2.22
C ILE A 196 8.70 -1.42 0.76
N ARG A 197 9.87 -0.87 0.41
CA ARG A 197 10.19 -0.44 -0.95
C ARG A 197 11.58 -0.91 -1.34
N ARG A 198 11.71 -1.42 -2.56
CA ARG A 198 13.01 -1.61 -3.18
C ARG A 198 13.63 -0.27 -3.56
N GLN A 199 14.94 -0.14 -3.38
CA GLN A 199 15.71 0.96 -3.94
C GLN A 199 16.11 0.60 -5.37
N GLU A 200 15.41 1.19 -6.35
CA GLU A 200 15.65 0.91 -7.78
C GLU A 200 17.13 1.06 -8.17
N GLY A 201 17.64 0.10 -8.95
CA GLY A 201 19.05 0.06 -9.35
C GLY A 201 20.03 -0.40 -8.27
N THR A 202 19.52 -0.89 -7.13
CA THR A 202 20.34 -1.47 -6.05
C THR A 202 19.72 -2.77 -5.53
N ASN A 203 20.49 -3.51 -4.72
CA ASN A 203 20.03 -4.75 -4.07
C ASN A 203 19.43 -4.50 -2.69
N ARG A 204 18.93 -3.29 -2.46
CA ARG A 204 18.51 -2.83 -1.13
C ARG A 204 17.01 -2.72 -1.03
N ILE A 205 16.50 -3.11 0.12
CA ILE A 205 15.11 -2.96 0.51
C ILE A 205 15.06 -1.99 1.69
N LEU A 206 14.35 -0.88 1.50
CA LEU A 206 14.00 0.07 2.54
C LEU A 206 12.72 -0.39 3.22
N ILE A 207 12.77 -0.58 4.53
CA ILE A 207 11.66 -0.97 5.39
C ILE A 207 11.44 0.18 6.36
N GLU A 208 10.30 0.86 6.27
CA GLU A 208 9.91 1.87 7.25
C GLU A 208 8.71 1.36 8.03
N VAL A 209 8.82 1.31 9.35
CA VAL A 209 7.74 0.92 10.26
C VAL A 209 7.33 2.17 11.03
N PRO A 210 6.24 2.86 10.63
CA PRO A 210 5.79 4.06 11.32
C PRO A 210 5.32 3.73 12.73
N GLY A 211 5.65 4.57 13.72
CA GLY A 211 5.13 4.43 15.08
C GLY A 211 5.76 3.33 15.96
N ASP A 212 6.44 2.32 15.38
CA ASP A 212 7.27 1.39 16.15
C ASP A 212 8.73 1.87 16.17
N ASN A 213 9.33 1.90 17.35
CA ASN A 213 10.72 2.28 17.57
C ASN A 213 11.53 1.18 18.27
N ASP A 214 10.92 0.00 18.49
CA ASP A 214 11.56 -1.11 19.18
C ASP A 214 12.44 -1.92 18.21
N ARG A 215 13.74 -1.63 18.27
CA ARG A 215 14.75 -2.23 17.41
C ARG A 215 14.80 -3.75 17.51
N THR A 216 14.74 -4.29 18.73
CA THR A 216 14.88 -5.73 18.96
C THR A 216 13.72 -6.49 18.34
N ARG A 217 12.54 -5.86 18.37
CA ARG A 217 11.33 -6.41 17.78
C ARG A 217 11.40 -6.45 16.25
N ILE A 218 11.85 -5.36 15.64
CA ILE A 218 12.03 -5.29 14.18
C ILE A 218 13.14 -6.23 13.71
N GLU A 219 14.26 -6.32 14.41
CA GLU A 219 15.33 -7.30 14.11
C GLU A 219 14.80 -8.73 14.16
N ALA A 220 13.95 -9.08 15.12
CA ALA A 220 13.32 -10.41 15.20
C ALA A 220 12.42 -10.70 13.98
N TYR A 221 11.74 -9.69 13.42
CA TYR A 221 10.92 -9.84 12.22
C TYR A 221 11.75 -10.12 10.96
N LEU A 222 12.89 -9.44 10.85
CA LEU A 222 13.80 -9.55 9.71
C LEU A 222 14.61 -10.85 9.76
N GLN A 223 15.01 -11.30 10.95
CA GLN A 223 15.86 -12.47 11.16
C GLN A 223 15.10 -13.79 11.37
N GLY A 224 13.77 -13.75 11.52
CA GLY A 224 12.96 -14.95 11.60
C GLY A 224 13.22 -15.84 10.39
N LYS A 225 13.82 -17.02 10.57
CA LYS A 225 13.95 -18.00 9.50
C LYS A 225 12.57 -18.59 9.27
N GLY A 226 11.87 -18.11 8.24
CA GLY A 226 10.64 -18.73 7.79
C GLY A 226 10.94 -20.16 7.34
N SER A 227 10.75 -21.14 8.23
CA SER A 227 10.94 -22.54 7.86
C SER A 227 9.64 -23.05 7.26
N LEU A 228 9.66 -23.29 5.96
CA LEU A 228 8.66 -24.14 5.34
C LEU A 228 9.13 -25.57 5.48
N GLU A 229 8.27 -26.43 5.98
CA GLU A 229 8.57 -27.84 6.21
C GLU A 229 7.38 -28.68 5.74
N PHE A 230 7.66 -29.79 5.06
CA PHE A 230 6.67 -30.80 4.75
C PHE A 230 6.82 -31.94 5.75
N HIS A 231 5.72 -32.43 6.32
CA HIS A 231 5.74 -33.55 7.24
C HIS A 231 4.62 -34.54 6.95
N ILE A 232 4.90 -35.83 7.14
CA ILE A 232 3.85 -36.85 7.15
C ILE A 232 2.96 -36.66 8.38
N VAL A 233 1.66 -36.64 8.13
CA VAL A 233 0.62 -36.59 9.15
C VAL A 233 0.40 -37.98 9.73
N ASP A 234 0.22 -38.03 11.05
CA ASP A 234 -0.31 -39.21 11.72
C ASP A 234 -1.85 -39.10 11.73
N ASP A 235 -2.49 -39.70 10.74
CA ASP A 235 -3.94 -39.57 10.53
C ASP A 235 -4.76 -40.14 11.70
N GLU A 236 -4.27 -41.21 12.36
CA GLU A 236 -4.93 -41.83 13.53
C GLU A 236 -4.86 -40.91 14.75
N ALA A 237 -3.67 -40.40 15.08
CA ALA A 237 -3.51 -39.47 16.19
C ALA A 237 -4.23 -38.13 15.93
N THR A 238 -4.25 -37.67 14.67
CA THR A 238 -4.99 -36.47 14.26
C THR A 238 -6.50 -36.64 14.44
N ALA A 239 -7.06 -37.80 14.06
CA ALA A 239 -8.48 -38.08 14.30
C ALA A 239 -8.82 -38.07 15.80
N ALA A 240 -7.98 -38.68 16.64
CA ALA A 240 -8.16 -38.67 18.09
C ALA A 240 -8.04 -37.26 18.71
N LEU A 241 -7.16 -36.40 18.19
CA LEU A 241 -7.06 -34.99 18.59
C LEU A 241 -8.33 -34.21 18.24
N ILE A 242 -8.90 -34.45 17.05
CA ILE A 242 -10.15 -33.81 16.63
C ILE A 242 -11.30 -34.23 17.55
N GLU A 243 -11.41 -35.52 17.88
CA GLU A 243 -12.41 -36.01 18.82
C GLU A 243 -12.24 -35.41 20.22
N LEU A 244 -10.99 -35.30 20.70
CA LEU A 244 -10.68 -34.66 21.98
C LEU A 244 -11.15 -33.20 22.01
N GLN A 245 -10.84 -32.43 20.96
CA GLN A 245 -11.22 -31.02 20.86
C GLN A 245 -12.75 -30.83 20.78
N GLN A 246 -13.47 -31.78 20.16
CA GLN A 246 -14.93 -31.79 20.13
C GLN A 246 -15.53 -32.16 21.50
N ALA A 247 -14.94 -33.12 22.20
CA ALA A 247 -15.40 -33.56 23.51
C ALA A 247 -15.10 -32.54 24.63
N GLN A 248 -14.03 -31.76 24.48
CA GLN A 248 -13.60 -30.73 25.44
C GLN A 248 -13.39 -29.39 24.74
N PRO A 249 -14.47 -28.61 24.51
CA PRO A 249 -14.36 -27.26 23.98
C PRO A 249 -13.46 -26.40 24.88
N GLY A 250 -12.36 -25.88 24.32
CA GLY A 250 -11.37 -25.09 25.06
C GLY A 250 -10.10 -25.86 25.46
N TRP A 251 -9.98 -27.14 25.10
CA TRP A 251 -8.69 -27.83 25.15
C TRP A 251 -7.67 -27.14 24.23
N ASP A 252 -6.50 -26.81 24.77
CA ASP A 252 -5.36 -26.23 24.05
C ASP A 252 -4.07 -26.94 24.46
N LEU A 253 -3.24 -27.25 23.46
CA LEU A 253 -1.91 -27.83 23.62
C LEU A 253 -1.05 -27.07 24.65
N SER A 254 -1.13 -25.74 24.71
CA SER A 254 -0.30 -24.95 25.63
C SER A 254 -0.66 -25.15 27.11
N ALA A 255 -1.94 -25.39 27.40
CA ALA A 255 -2.45 -25.53 28.76
C ALA A 255 -2.43 -26.98 29.25
N PHE A 256 -2.61 -27.94 28.35
CA PHE A 256 -2.81 -29.35 28.68
C PHE A 256 -1.66 -30.26 28.23
N GLY A 257 -0.74 -29.76 27.41
CA GLY A 257 0.37 -30.53 26.85
C GLY A 257 -0.07 -31.57 25.82
N THR A 258 0.90 -32.34 25.33
CA THR A 258 0.65 -33.41 24.34
C THR A 258 -0.10 -34.57 24.99
N PRO A 259 -1.25 -35.02 24.45
CA PRO A 259 -1.99 -36.15 25.00
C PRO A 259 -1.23 -37.48 24.95
N ASP A 260 -1.47 -38.36 25.93
CA ASP A 260 -0.78 -39.66 26.05
C ASP A 260 -1.00 -40.62 24.87
N PHE A 261 -2.08 -40.45 24.11
CA PHE A 261 -2.38 -41.28 22.93
C PHE A 261 -1.55 -40.90 21.70
N VAL A 262 -0.87 -39.75 21.73
CA VAL A 262 0.01 -39.28 20.65
C VAL A 262 1.30 -40.12 20.69
N PRO A 263 1.62 -40.88 19.61
CA PRO A 263 2.78 -41.77 19.61
C PRO A 263 4.12 -41.04 19.84
N ALA A 264 5.11 -41.75 20.39
CA ALA A 264 6.47 -41.24 20.47
C ALA A 264 7.02 -40.93 19.05
N GLY A 265 7.72 -39.80 18.89
CA GLY A 265 8.19 -39.33 17.58
C GLY A 265 7.13 -38.59 16.76
N THR A 266 5.99 -38.23 17.35
CA THR A 266 5.03 -37.29 16.77
C THR A 266 4.91 -36.04 17.61
N ILE A 267 4.71 -34.90 16.95
CA ILE A 267 4.44 -33.61 17.56
C ILE A 267 3.06 -33.12 17.15
N VAL A 268 2.42 -32.38 18.05
CA VAL A 268 1.11 -31.79 17.82
C VAL A 268 1.30 -30.35 17.38
N VAL A 269 0.74 -30.02 16.23
CA VAL A 269 0.90 -28.71 15.59
C VAL A 269 -0.46 -28.09 15.31
N SER A 270 -0.52 -26.76 15.39
CA SER A 270 -1.72 -25.99 15.09
C SER A 270 -2.00 -25.95 13.58
N TYR A 271 -3.18 -26.36 13.16
CA TYR A 271 -3.70 -26.10 11.82
C TYR A 271 -4.44 -24.77 11.80
N VAL A 272 -3.91 -23.83 11.02
CA VAL A 272 -4.39 -22.46 10.98
C VAL A 272 -4.84 -22.05 9.58
N ILE A 273 -6.01 -21.41 9.51
CA ILE A 273 -6.56 -20.83 8.28
C ILE A 273 -6.77 -19.33 8.52
N PRO A 274 -6.50 -18.46 7.53
CA PRO A 274 -6.89 -17.05 7.62
C PRO A 274 -8.41 -16.91 7.79
N ASP A 275 -8.84 -16.09 8.74
CA ASP A 275 -10.22 -15.62 8.83
C ASP A 275 -10.52 -14.53 7.77
N ASN A 276 -11.72 -13.94 7.79
CA ASN A 276 -12.12 -12.88 6.85
C ASN A 276 -11.22 -11.62 6.93
N TYR A 277 -10.43 -11.46 8.00
CA TYR A 277 -9.45 -10.39 8.16
C TYR A 277 -8.05 -10.81 7.69
N GLY A 278 -7.88 -12.06 7.25
CA GLY A 278 -6.61 -12.69 6.92
C GLY A 278 -5.77 -13.06 8.14
N ILE A 279 -6.36 -13.09 9.34
CA ILE A 279 -5.67 -13.44 10.58
C ILE A 279 -5.69 -14.96 10.74
N LEU A 280 -4.54 -15.54 11.07
CA LEU A 280 -4.41 -16.98 11.23
C LEU A 280 -5.11 -17.46 12.50
N ARG A 281 -6.21 -18.20 12.34
CA ARG A 281 -6.95 -18.79 13.46
C ARG A 281 -6.70 -20.28 13.53
N LEU A 282 -6.50 -20.77 14.74
CA LEU A 282 -6.50 -22.19 15.04
C LEU A 282 -7.87 -22.77 14.69
N VAL A 283 -7.89 -23.71 13.74
CA VAL A 283 -9.06 -24.50 13.40
C VAL A 283 -9.07 -25.79 14.20
N ARG A 284 -7.93 -26.50 14.19
CA ARG A 284 -7.73 -27.76 14.92
C ARG A 284 -6.26 -28.04 15.15
N TYR A 285 -5.95 -29.09 15.91
CA TYR A 285 -4.60 -29.62 16.00
C TYR A 285 -4.41 -30.82 15.07
N ILE A 286 -3.20 -30.96 14.53
CA ILE A 286 -2.77 -32.06 13.67
C ILE A 286 -1.54 -32.70 14.30
N ALA A 287 -1.49 -34.03 14.31
CA ALA A 287 -0.30 -34.77 14.72
C ALA A 287 0.58 -35.03 13.49
N ILE A 288 1.84 -34.65 13.55
CA ILE A 288 2.83 -34.87 12.48
C ILE A 288 4.03 -35.63 13.01
N LYS A 289 4.74 -36.36 12.15
CA LYS A 289 6.02 -36.99 12.51
C LYS A 289 7.07 -35.89 12.72
N ASP A 290 7.78 -35.95 13.85
CA ASP A 290 8.68 -34.89 14.31
C ASP A 290 9.91 -34.71 13.41
N ASP A 291 10.47 -35.83 12.94
CA ASP A 291 11.70 -35.81 12.16
C ASP A 291 11.44 -35.43 10.70
N VAL A 292 11.82 -34.20 10.33
CA VAL A 292 11.76 -33.69 8.95
C VAL A 292 12.68 -34.50 8.02
N THR A 293 13.81 -35.00 8.51
CA THR A 293 14.82 -35.68 7.68
C THR A 293 14.40 -37.09 7.30
N ASP A 294 13.71 -37.78 8.20
CA ASP A 294 13.21 -39.14 7.96
C ASP A 294 11.76 -39.17 7.45
N PHE A 295 10.92 -38.19 7.82
CA PHE A 295 9.47 -38.20 7.54
C PHE A 295 8.95 -36.89 6.94
N GLY A 296 9.83 -36.13 6.29
CA GLY A 296 9.48 -34.84 5.73
C GLY A 296 10.34 -34.41 4.56
N LEU A 297 10.18 -33.14 4.18
CA LEU A 297 11.04 -32.45 3.22
C LEU A 297 11.21 -31.00 3.69
N PRO A 298 12.44 -30.49 3.80
CA PRO A 298 12.66 -29.06 4.01
C PRO A 298 12.24 -28.24 2.79
N GLY A 299 11.66 -27.06 3.00
CA GLY A 299 11.21 -26.18 1.94
C GLY A 299 12.33 -25.58 1.08
N GLU A 300 13.60 -25.72 1.48
CA GLU A 300 14.76 -25.24 0.73
C GLU A 300 14.93 -25.94 -0.63
N HIS A 301 14.34 -27.12 -0.79
CA HIS A 301 14.38 -27.88 -2.03
C HIS A 301 13.38 -27.42 -3.08
N ILE A 302 12.51 -26.44 -2.78
CA ILE A 302 11.58 -25.88 -3.77
C ILE A 302 12.32 -24.86 -4.63
N THR A 303 12.32 -25.08 -5.94
CA THR A 303 12.93 -24.17 -6.93
C THR A 303 11.91 -23.25 -7.60
N GLU A 304 10.68 -23.71 -7.75
CA GLU A 304 9.62 -22.98 -8.44
C GLU A 304 8.27 -23.38 -7.86
N ALA A 305 7.33 -22.44 -7.71
CA ALA A 305 5.93 -22.73 -7.40
C ALA A 305 4.98 -21.77 -8.13
N ARG A 306 3.98 -22.33 -8.82
CA ARG A 306 3.02 -21.59 -9.65
C ARG A 306 1.60 -22.12 -9.48
N VAL A 307 0.63 -21.25 -9.70
CA VAL A 307 -0.77 -21.64 -9.86
C VAL A 307 -0.96 -22.15 -11.29
N GLY A 308 -1.55 -23.33 -11.41
CA GLY A 308 -1.99 -23.92 -12.66
C GLY A 308 -3.47 -24.22 -12.66
N GLN A 309 -3.92 -24.89 -13.71
CA GLN A 309 -5.28 -25.36 -13.85
C GLN A 309 -5.26 -26.78 -14.40
N GLU A 310 -6.02 -27.67 -13.79
CA GLU A 310 -6.16 -29.04 -14.26
C GLU A 310 -7.00 -29.08 -15.54
N GLN A 311 -6.46 -29.70 -16.60
CA GLN A 311 -7.04 -29.65 -17.94
C GLN A 311 -8.40 -30.35 -18.07
N LEU A 312 -8.70 -31.34 -17.20
CA LEU A 312 -9.94 -32.12 -17.28
C LEU A 312 -11.08 -31.53 -16.45
N THR A 313 -10.77 -31.04 -15.25
CA THR A 313 -11.76 -30.59 -14.27
C THR A 313 -11.88 -29.07 -14.20
N ASN A 314 -10.98 -28.33 -14.87
CA ASN A 314 -10.78 -26.89 -14.74
C ASN A 314 -10.54 -26.43 -13.29
N GLN A 315 -10.16 -27.34 -12.39
CA GLN A 315 -9.87 -26.99 -11.01
C GLN A 315 -8.51 -26.30 -10.89
N PRO A 316 -8.38 -25.26 -10.03
CA PRO A 316 -7.10 -24.64 -9.72
C PRO A 316 -6.14 -25.66 -9.09
N THR A 317 -4.87 -25.61 -9.49
CA THR A 317 -3.81 -26.45 -8.92
C THR A 317 -2.62 -25.61 -8.48
N VAL A 318 -1.89 -26.09 -7.49
CA VAL A 318 -0.58 -25.53 -7.12
C VAL A 318 0.49 -26.50 -7.59
N ASN A 319 1.30 -26.07 -8.55
CA ASN A 319 2.38 -26.87 -9.11
C ASN A 319 3.71 -26.32 -8.62
N PHE A 320 4.56 -27.17 -8.04
CA PHE A 320 5.91 -26.78 -7.64
C PHE A 320 6.95 -27.80 -8.08
N VAL A 321 8.18 -27.30 -8.28
CA VAL A 321 9.31 -28.08 -8.78
C VAL A 321 10.37 -28.16 -7.70
N LEU A 322 10.86 -29.37 -7.47
CA LEU A 322 11.95 -29.65 -6.54
C LEU A 322 13.30 -29.65 -7.25
N ASP A 323 14.36 -29.32 -6.51
CA ASP A 323 15.73 -29.59 -6.96
C ASP A 323 15.99 -31.10 -7.07
N ARG A 324 17.18 -31.47 -7.55
CA ARG A 324 17.54 -32.88 -7.77
C ARG A 324 17.56 -33.70 -6.47
N GLU A 325 18.08 -33.13 -5.39
CA GLU A 325 18.20 -33.83 -4.10
C GLU A 325 16.82 -34.00 -3.45
N GLY A 326 16.04 -32.92 -3.41
CA GLY A 326 14.66 -32.91 -2.92
C GLY A 326 13.76 -33.83 -3.73
N ALA A 327 13.93 -33.94 -5.05
CA ALA A 327 13.18 -34.89 -5.87
C ALA A 327 13.45 -36.35 -5.47
N GLU A 328 14.69 -36.72 -5.15
CA GLU A 328 15.05 -38.07 -4.68
C GLU A 328 14.48 -38.35 -3.29
N ILE A 329 14.61 -37.40 -2.36
CA ILE A 329 14.06 -37.49 -0.99
C ILE A 329 12.53 -37.64 -1.06
N PHE A 330 11.88 -36.76 -1.83
CA PHE A 330 10.42 -36.72 -1.94
C PHE A 330 9.86 -37.95 -2.66
N ALA A 331 10.58 -38.51 -3.63
CA ALA A 331 10.19 -39.77 -4.28
C ALA A 331 10.18 -40.93 -3.27
N ASN A 332 11.19 -41.03 -2.41
CA ASN A 332 11.24 -42.05 -1.37
C ASN A 332 10.14 -41.84 -0.32
N LEU A 333 9.96 -40.58 0.13
CA LEU A 333 8.93 -40.21 1.11
C LEU A 333 7.52 -40.56 0.61
N THR A 334 7.19 -40.20 -0.64
CA THR A 334 5.88 -40.47 -1.23
C THR A 334 5.65 -41.95 -1.47
N ARG A 335 6.68 -42.71 -1.89
CA ARG A 335 6.60 -44.16 -2.10
C ARG A 335 6.21 -44.92 -0.83
N GLU A 336 6.79 -44.54 0.31
CA GLU A 336 6.56 -45.22 1.59
C GLU A 336 5.25 -44.80 2.28
N ASN A 337 4.65 -43.69 1.84
CA ASN A 337 3.50 -43.06 2.51
C ASN A 337 2.31 -42.83 1.57
N VAL A 338 2.18 -43.62 0.51
CA VAL A 338 0.99 -43.62 -0.36
C VAL A 338 -0.27 -43.86 0.47
N GLY A 339 -1.26 -43.00 0.31
CA GLY A 339 -2.53 -43.00 1.04
C GLY A 339 -2.52 -42.21 2.35
N LYS A 340 -1.38 -41.71 2.81
CA LYS A 340 -1.29 -40.84 3.99
C LYS A 340 -1.36 -39.36 3.62
N SER A 341 -1.63 -38.51 4.60
CA SER A 341 -1.62 -37.06 4.41
C SER A 341 -0.22 -36.46 4.61
N LEU A 342 0.13 -35.46 3.79
CA LEU A 342 1.34 -34.65 3.88
C LEU A 342 0.93 -33.23 4.29
N ALA A 343 1.40 -32.76 5.44
CA ALA A 343 1.19 -31.41 5.93
C ALA A 343 2.27 -30.46 5.42
N ILE A 344 1.85 -29.25 5.06
CA ILE A 344 2.71 -28.14 4.66
C ILE A 344 2.69 -27.13 5.81
N LEU A 345 3.83 -26.99 6.48
CA LEU A 345 4.03 -26.09 7.60
C LEU A 345 4.74 -24.83 7.13
N LEU A 346 4.35 -23.70 7.71
CA LEU A 346 5.09 -22.45 7.64
C LEU A 346 5.23 -21.93 9.07
N ASP A 347 6.46 -21.66 9.50
CA ASP A 347 6.76 -21.15 10.85
C ASP A 347 6.20 -22.07 11.96
N GLY A 348 6.31 -23.39 11.75
CA GLY A 348 5.84 -24.40 12.70
C GLY A 348 4.31 -24.47 12.84
N LYS A 349 3.53 -23.94 11.88
CA LYS A 349 2.07 -24.06 11.83
C LYS A 349 1.62 -24.70 10.53
N VAL A 350 0.69 -25.66 10.60
CA VAL A 350 0.15 -26.31 9.39
C VAL A 350 -0.74 -25.31 8.66
N ARG A 351 -0.41 -25.03 7.40
CA ARG A 351 -1.17 -24.14 6.51
C ARG A 351 -2.19 -24.91 5.69
N THR A 352 -1.77 -26.06 5.21
CA THR A 352 -2.59 -26.97 4.40
C THR A 352 -2.01 -28.38 4.51
N TYR A 353 -2.79 -29.38 4.15
CA TYR A 353 -2.32 -30.75 4.01
C TYR A 353 -3.04 -31.41 2.84
N ALA A 354 -2.36 -32.35 2.18
CA ALA A 354 -2.88 -33.04 1.01
C ALA A 354 -2.61 -34.53 1.11
N SER A 355 -3.47 -35.36 0.53
CA SER A 355 -3.28 -36.80 0.50
C SER A 355 -2.30 -37.19 -0.61
N ILE A 356 -1.37 -38.09 -0.29
CA ILE A 356 -0.42 -38.66 -1.25
C ILE A 356 -1.13 -39.79 -2.01
N ASN A 357 -1.45 -39.57 -3.29
CA ASN A 357 -2.17 -40.56 -4.09
C ASN A 357 -1.25 -41.57 -4.80
N GLU A 358 -0.07 -41.12 -5.20
CA GLU A 358 0.92 -41.91 -5.93
C GLU A 358 2.35 -41.47 -5.60
N GLU A 359 3.32 -42.29 -5.96
CA GLU A 359 4.74 -41.93 -5.89
C GLU A 359 5.07 -40.82 -6.90
N ILE A 360 5.84 -39.81 -6.47
CA ILE A 360 6.20 -38.66 -7.32
C ILE A 360 7.72 -38.64 -7.57
N PRO A 361 8.22 -39.41 -8.55
CA PRO A 361 9.66 -39.49 -8.83
C PRO A 361 10.17 -38.36 -9.73
N SER A 362 9.28 -37.58 -10.32
CA SER A 362 9.61 -36.55 -11.31
C SER A 362 10.16 -35.25 -10.71
N GLY A 363 10.04 -35.07 -9.39
CA GLY A 363 10.29 -33.79 -8.72
C GLY A 363 9.25 -32.70 -9.05
N GLN A 364 8.22 -33.02 -9.81
CA GLN A 364 7.11 -32.10 -10.12
C GLN A 364 5.90 -32.51 -9.30
N VAL A 365 5.51 -31.64 -8.36
CA VAL A 365 4.42 -31.91 -7.43
C VAL A 365 3.22 -31.04 -7.79
N GLN A 366 2.05 -31.65 -7.81
CA GLN A 366 0.78 -30.98 -8.05
C GLN A 366 -0.13 -31.18 -6.84
N ILE A 367 -0.63 -30.07 -6.28
CA ILE A 367 -1.62 -30.07 -5.20
C ILE A 367 -2.95 -29.56 -5.76
N THR A 368 -4.03 -30.28 -5.45
CA THR A 368 -5.40 -29.98 -5.90
C THR A 368 -6.33 -29.77 -4.70
N GLY A 369 -7.57 -29.32 -4.95
CA GLY A 369 -8.60 -29.16 -3.92
C GLY A 369 -8.74 -27.76 -3.34
N PHE A 370 -8.17 -26.74 -4.00
CA PHE A 370 -8.23 -25.35 -3.58
C PHE A 370 -9.07 -24.50 -4.54
N ASN A 371 -9.63 -23.40 -4.02
CA ASN A 371 -10.12 -22.33 -4.89
C ASN A 371 -8.95 -21.50 -5.48
N ILE A 372 -9.24 -20.59 -6.41
CA ILE A 372 -8.20 -19.80 -7.11
C ILE A 372 -7.38 -18.95 -6.13
N GLU A 373 -8.03 -18.32 -5.16
CA GLU A 373 -7.40 -17.43 -4.19
C GLU A 373 -6.54 -18.22 -3.20
N GLU A 374 -7.05 -19.35 -2.71
CA GLU A 374 -6.32 -20.30 -1.87
C GLU A 374 -5.08 -20.84 -2.59
N ALA A 375 -5.22 -21.26 -3.85
CA ALA A 375 -4.09 -21.75 -4.64
C ALA A 375 -3.01 -20.66 -4.83
N ALA A 376 -3.41 -19.42 -5.08
CA ALA A 376 -2.49 -18.29 -5.18
C ALA A 376 -1.76 -17.98 -3.87
N ASN A 377 -2.48 -18.05 -2.74
CA ASN A 377 -1.90 -17.88 -1.41
C ASN A 377 -0.92 -19.00 -1.08
N ILE A 378 -1.26 -20.26 -1.36
CA ILE A 378 -0.38 -21.41 -1.14
C ILE A 378 0.85 -21.35 -2.04
N ALA A 379 0.69 -21.05 -3.34
CA ALA A 379 1.82 -20.88 -4.23
C ALA A 379 2.76 -19.76 -3.76
N THR A 380 2.20 -18.69 -3.17
CA THR A 380 3.00 -17.63 -2.55
C THR A 380 3.73 -18.13 -1.31
N VAL A 381 3.06 -18.88 -0.42
CA VAL A 381 3.70 -19.50 0.75
C VAL A 381 4.83 -20.46 0.36
N LEU A 382 4.62 -21.30 -0.65
CA LEU A 382 5.63 -22.23 -1.16
C LEU A 382 6.81 -21.51 -1.81
N ARG A 383 6.59 -20.34 -2.42
CA ARG A 383 7.70 -19.46 -2.84
C ARG A 383 8.41 -18.82 -1.65
N THR A 384 7.68 -18.42 -0.61
CA THR A 384 8.23 -17.71 0.57
C THR A 384 9.16 -18.57 1.44
N ALA A 385 9.04 -19.88 1.32
CA ALA A 385 9.80 -20.93 1.99
C ALA A 385 11.30 -20.89 1.74
N ALA A 386 11.68 -20.53 0.54
CA ALA A 386 13.03 -20.18 0.19
C ALA A 386 13.08 -18.66 0.30
N LEU A 387 13.59 -18.10 1.40
CA LEU A 387 14.27 -16.81 1.30
C LEU A 387 15.40 -17.04 0.30
N PRO A 388 15.31 -16.65 -0.99
CA PRO A 388 16.30 -17.08 -1.98
C PRO A 388 17.68 -16.48 -1.67
N VAL A 389 17.69 -15.41 -0.88
CA VAL A 389 18.84 -14.59 -0.58
C VAL A 389 18.81 -14.16 0.89
N ASP A 390 19.94 -14.24 1.57
CA ASP A 390 20.11 -13.72 2.92
C ASP A 390 20.03 -12.18 2.90
N LEU A 391 19.49 -11.61 3.97
CA LEU A 391 19.29 -10.16 4.09
C LEU A 391 20.19 -9.59 5.19
N ASN A 392 21.13 -8.74 4.80
CA ASN A 392 22.04 -8.07 5.71
C ASN A 392 21.54 -6.66 6.04
N ILE A 393 21.49 -6.29 7.32
CA ILE A 393 21.10 -4.93 7.72
C ILE A 393 22.27 -3.98 7.45
N VAL A 394 22.11 -3.07 6.48
CA VAL A 394 23.11 -2.06 6.11
C VAL A 394 23.01 -0.82 6.99
N ASN A 395 21.78 -0.37 7.24
CA ASN A 395 21.53 0.85 8.00
C ASN A 395 20.22 0.76 8.79
N GLN A 396 20.17 1.42 9.93
CA GLN A 396 18.95 1.52 10.73
C GLN A 396 18.90 2.86 11.46
N GLN A 397 17.73 3.48 11.46
CA GLN A 397 17.52 4.79 12.08
C GLN A 397 16.15 4.83 12.73
N ALA A 398 16.11 5.19 14.01
CA ALA A 398 14.88 5.47 14.73
C ALA A 398 14.68 6.99 14.82
N VAL A 399 13.47 7.46 14.55
CA VAL A 399 13.06 8.86 14.71
C VAL A 399 11.86 8.92 15.63
N GLY A 400 11.94 9.72 16.69
CA GLY A 400 10.83 9.90 17.63
C GLY A 400 9.68 10.71 17.02
N ALA A 401 8.43 10.29 17.28
CA ALA A 401 7.22 10.92 16.73
C ALA A 401 7.08 12.42 17.08
N SER A 402 7.54 12.85 18.27
CA SER A 402 7.45 14.26 18.69
C SER A 402 8.34 15.20 17.86
N LEU A 403 9.51 14.73 17.42
CA LEU A 403 10.42 15.52 16.58
C LEU A 403 9.82 15.76 15.19
N GLY A 404 9.07 14.78 14.66
CA GLY A 404 8.42 14.89 13.36
C GLY A 404 7.26 15.89 13.35
N ALA A 405 6.37 15.82 14.33
CA ALA A 405 5.21 16.72 14.41
C ALA A 405 5.62 18.20 14.48
N ASP A 406 6.65 18.52 15.27
CA ASP A 406 7.18 19.88 15.39
C ASP A 406 7.80 20.35 14.06
N ALA A 407 8.54 19.48 13.37
CA ALA A 407 9.14 19.76 12.07
C ALA A 407 8.09 19.99 10.97
N VAL A 408 7.02 19.17 10.95
CA VAL A 408 5.87 19.35 10.06
C VAL A 408 5.23 20.73 10.28
N GLN A 409 4.92 21.07 11.53
CA GLN A 409 4.25 22.33 11.83
C GLN A 409 5.12 23.55 11.48
N ALA A 410 6.42 23.49 11.79
CA ALA A 410 7.37 24.53 11.41
C ALA A 410 7.49 24.66 9.89
N GLY A 411 7.59 23.54 9.17
CA GLY A 411 7.66 23.48 7.71
C GLY A 411 6.41 24.08 7.05
N LEU A 412 5.21 23.67 7.48
CA LEU A 412 3.95 24.21 6.98
C LEU A 412 3.81 25.70 7.24
N ARG A 413 4.20 26.19 8.43
CA ARG A 413 4.24 27.64 8.73
C ARG A 413 5.22 28.37 7.83
N ALA A 414 6.41 27.83 7.59
CA ALA A 414 7.41 28.43 6.71
C ALA A 414 6.92 28.52 5.26
N VAL A 415 6.30 27.45 4.74
CA VAL A 415 5.65 27.43 3.41
C VAL A 415 4.55 28.49 3.35
N ALA A 416 3.63 28.51 4.31
CA ALA A 416 2.49 29.44 4.30
C ALA A 416 2.94 30.91 4.37
N VAL A 417 3.88 31.24 5.26
CA VAL A 417 4.41 32.61 5.40
C VAL A 417 5.20 33.01 4.16
N GLY A 418 6.11 32.14 3.67
CA GLY A 418 6.90 32.41 2.47
C GLY A 418 6.01 32.61 1.25
N PHE A 419 5.04 31.72 1.04
CA PHE A 419 4.07 31.81 -0.05
C PHE A 419 3.23 33.08 0.03
N GLY A 420 2.72 33.43 1.22
CA GLY A 420 1.97 34.67 1.44
C GLY A 420 2.79 35.93 1.18
N LEU A 421 4.04 35.98 1.62
CA LEU A 421 4.95 37.11 1.36
C LEU A 421 5.21 37.28 -0.14
N VAL A 422 5.37 36.19 -0.87
CA VAL A 422 5.58 36.21 -2.32
C VAL A 422 4.34 36.73 -3.04
N ILE A 423 3.13 36.27 -2.69
CA ILE A 423 1.88 36.80 -3.25
C ILE A 423 1.78 38.32 -3.01
N VAL A 424 2.02 38.76 -1.77
CA VAL A 424 1.96 40.19 -1.44
C VAL A 424 2.97 40.99 -2.27
N PHE A 425 4.20 40.49 -2.40
CA PHE A 425 5.22 41.13 -3.23
C PHE A 425 4.79 41.24 -4.70
N MET A 426 4.26 40.16 -5.28
CA MET A 426 3.84 40.14 -6.68
C MET A 426 2.67 41.10 -6.95
N LEU A 427 1.69 41.16 -6.05
CA LEU A 427 0.59 42.12 -6.14
C LEU A 427 1.07 43.57 -6.04
N LEU A 428 1.97 43.87 -5.11
CA LEU A 428 2.47 45.24 -4.89
C LEU A 428 3.35 45.73 -6.04
N TYR A 429 4.26 44.88 -6.55
CA TYR A 429 5.23 45.28 -7.56
C TYR A 429 4.64 45.23 -8.98
N TYR A 430 3.94 44.15 -9.32
CA TYR A 430 3.45 43.88 -10.68
C TYR A 430 1.96 44.17 -10.90
N TRP A 431 1.19 44.48 -9.86
CA TRP A 431 -0.24 44.82 -9.94
C TRP A 431 -1.05 43.74 -10.70
N GLY A 432 -1.64 44.08 -11.86
CA GLY A 432 -2.47 43.15 -12.62
C GLY A 432 -1.69 41.96 -13.19
N ALA A 433 -0.42 42.14 -13.53
CA ALA A 433 0.50 41.05 -13.88
C ALA A 433 0.81 40.16 -12.67
N GLY A 434 0.83 40.74 -11.46
CA GLY A 434 1.00 40.03 -10.19
C GLY A 434 -0.10 38.99 -9.96
N VAL A 435 -1.37 39.38 -10.14
CA VAL A 435 -2.52 38.45 -10.00
C VAL A 435 -2.40 37.23 -10.92
N ILE A 436 -1.90 37.42 -12.14
CA ILE A 436 -1.69 36.32 -13.10
C ILE A 436 -0.58 35.39 -12.60
N ALA A 437 0.51 35.95 -12.08
CA ALA A 437 1.60 35.16 -11.50
C ALA A 437 1.14 34.40 -10.25
N ASP A 438 0.34 35.01 -9.39
CA ASP A 438 -0.17 34.37 -8.17
C ASP A 438 -1.12 33.21 -8.52
N LEU A 439 -1.98 33.38 -9.53
CA LEU A 439 -2.81 32.29 -10.02
C LEU A 439 -1.96 31.13 -10.58
N ALA A 440 -0.90 31.44 -11.32
CA ALA A 440 0.04 30.44 -11.82
C ALA A 440 0.80 29.75 -10.68
N LEU A 441 1.15 30.49 -9.63
CA LEU A 441 1.84 29.99 -8.45
C LEU A 441 0.97 29.06 -7.61
N ILE A 442 -0.30 29.40 -7.39
CA ILE A 442 -1.28 28.53 -6.71
C ILE A 442 -1.48 27.25 -7.50
N LEU A 443 -1.66 27.35 -8.82
CA LEU A 443 -1.80 26.17 -9.68
C LEU A 443 -0.51 25.34 -9.74
N ASN A 444 0.66 25.97 -9.66
CA ASN A 444 1.94 25.28 -9.58
C ASN A 444 2.03 24.45 -8.29
N LEU A 445 1.68 25.02 -7.13
CA LEU A 445 1.67 24.28 -5.88
C LEU A 445 0.68 23.10 -5.92
N PHE A 446 -0.51 23.32 -6.51
CA PHE A 446 -1.49 22.28 -6.73
C PHE A 446 -0.96 21.13 -7.61
N PHE A 447 -0.29 21.44 -8.73
CA PHE A 447 0.30 20.41 -9.59
C PHE A 447 1.47 19.67 -8.93
N ILE A 448 2.29 20.34 -8.12
CA ILE A 448 3.36 19.68 -7.35
C ILE A 448 2.76 18.62 -6.42
N VAL A 449 1.79 19.01 -5.58
CA VAL A 449 1.13 18.08 -4.66
C VAL A 449 0.46 16.95 -5.44
N SER A 450 -0.16 17.25 -6.59
CA SER A 450 -0.78 16.23 -7.42
C SER A 450 0.20 15.22 -7.98
N LEU A 451 1.33 15.67 -8.51
CA LEU A 451 2.32 14.78 -9.09
C LEU A 451 2.96 13.89 -8.02
N LEU A 452 3.18 14.44 -6.81
CA LEU A 452 3.63 13.65 -5.67
C LEU A 452 2.64 12.52 -5.33
N SER A 453 1.34 12.81 -5.39
CA SER A 453 0.28 11.81 -5.18
C SER A 453 0.24 10.76 -6.30
N VAL A 454 0.45 11.15 -7.56
CA VAL A 454 0.48 10.20 -8.71
C VAL A 454 1.56 9.14 -8.54
N PHE A 455 2.72 9.54 -8.03
CA PHE A 455 3.88 8.66 -7.88
C PHE A 455 3.95 8.00 -6.49
N ASN A 456 2.93 8.15 -5.63
CA ASN A 456 2.92 7.67 -4.24
C ASN A 456 4.23 8.01 -3.50
N LEU A 457 4.73 9.23 -3.70
CA LEU A 457 6.00 9.68 -3.14
C LEU A 457 5.82 10.08 -1.69
N THR A 458 6.75 9.61 -0.86
CA THR A 458 6.80 9.95 0.54
C THR A 458 7.24 11.40 0.74
N LEU A 459 6.43 12.18 1.46
CA LEU A 459 6.74 13.55 1.83
C LEU A 459 7.63 13.56 3.08
N THR A 460 8.87 13.98 2.94
CA THR A 460 9.83 14.17 4.04
C THR A 460 10.04 15.65 4.33
N LEU A 461 10.74 15.99 5.41
CA LEU A 461 11.17 17.36 5.73
C LEU A 461 12.04 17.95 4.62
N THR A 462 12.91 17.13 4.04
CA THR A 462 13.74 17.52 2.89
C THR A 462 12.91 17.72 1.63
N SER A 463 11.87 16.90 1.39
CA SER A 463 10.89 17.16 0.32
C SER A 463 10.17 18.50 0.53
N ILE A 464 9.75 18.83 1.76
CA ILE A 464 9.17 20.16 2.07
C ILE A 464 10.13 21.29 1.70
N ALA A 465 11.42 21.15 2.01
CA ALA A 465 12.44 22.13 1.59
C ALA A 465 12.53 22.27 0.06
N GLY A 466 12.39 21.16 -0.68
CA GLY A 466 12.31 21.17 -2.15
C GLY A 466 11.08 21.92 -2.68
N ILE A 467 9.91 21.77 -2.02
CA ILE A 467 8.70 22.55 -2.35
C ILE A 467 8.96 24.03 -2.13
N ILE A 468 9.53 24.41 -0.98
CA ILE A 468 9.86 25.81 -0.64
C ILE A 468 10.79 26.42 -1.70
N LEU A 469 11.86 25.71 -2.07
CA LEU A 469 12.79 26.15 -3.10
C LEU A 469 12.09 26.34 -4.46
N THR A 470 11.23 25.40 -4.83
CA THR A 470 10.47 25.46 -6.08
C THR A 470 9.53 26.66 -6.12
N VAL A 471 8.85 26.98 -5.02
CA VAL A 471 7.96 28.16 -4.95
C VAL A 471 8.72 29.44 -5.31
N GLY A 472 9.98 29.59 -4.85
CA GLY A 472 10.84 30.71 -5.23
C GLY A 472 11.17 30.73 -6.73
N ILE A 473 11.59 29.58 -7.28
CA ILE A 473 11.96 29.44 -8.70
C ILE A 473 10.75 29.70 -9.62
N ALA A 474 9.56 29.22 -9.25
CA ALA A 474 8.34 29.38 -10.03
C ALA A 474 7.93 30.85 -10.20
N VAL A 475 8.23 31.70 -9.22
CA VAL A 475 7.96 33.15 -9.29
C VAL A 475 8.99 33.85 -10.17
N ASP A 476 10.26 33.46 -10.10
CA ASP A 476 11.33 34.04 -10.91
C ASP A 476 11.05 33.92 -12.42
N ALA A 477 10.54 32.77 -12.87
CA ALA A 477 10.14 32.58 -14.26
C ALA A 477 9.10 33.63 -14.73
N ASN A 478 8.11 33.96 -13.89
CA ASN A 478 7.12 34.99 -14.19
C ASN A 478 7.73 36.39 -14.19
N VAL A 479 8.66 36.68 -13.27
CA VAL A 479 9.41 37.95 -13.21
C VAL A 479 10.21 38.17 -14.50
N ILE A 480 10.95 37.17 -14.98
CA ILE A 480 11.72 37.23 -16.24
C ILE A 480 10.80 37.53 -17.42
N ILE A 481 9.65 36.87 -17.50
CA ILE A 481 8.65 37.13 -18.55
C ILE A 481 8.17 38.58 -18.49
N PHE A 482 7.82 39.08 -17.29
CA PHE A 482 7.25 40.42 -17.14
C PHE A 482 8.25 41.52 -17.47
N GLU A 483 9.51 41.41 -17.02
CA GLU A 483 10.54 42.38 -17.37
C GLU A 483 10.84 42.35 -18.87
N ARG A 484 10.85 41.17 -19.51
CA ARG A 484 11.03 41.08 -20.95
C ARG A 484 9.87 41.73 -21.72
N ILE A 485 8.62 41.54 -21.26
CA ILE A 485 7.45 42.21 -21.85
C ILE A 485 7.54 43.74 -21.68
N LYS A 486 7.95 44.22 -20.50
CA LYS A 486 8.14 45.65 -20.23
C LYS A 486 9.21 46.26 -21.13
N GLU A 487 10.32 45.57 -21.34
CA GLU A 487 11.39 46.01 -22.25
C GLU A 487 10.87 46.13 -23.69
N GLU A 488 10.17 45.11 -24.19
CA GLU A 488 9.60 45.12 -25.55
C GLU A 488 8.50 46.17 -25.73
N HIS A 489 7.73 46.46 -24.67
CA HIS A 489 6.73 47.52 -24.69
C HIS A 489 7.37 48.92 -24.70
N ARG A 490 8.45 49.13 -23.94
CA ARG A 490 9.24 50.38 -23.95
C ARG A 490 9.88 50.65 -25.32
N LEU A 491 10.18 49.61 -26.09
CA LEU A 491 10.63 49.71 -27.48
C LEU A 491 9.50 50.10 -28.47
N GLY A 492 8.30 50.41 -27.98
CA GLY A 492 7.18 50.92 -28.78
C GLY A 492 6.31 49.83 -29.43
N LYS A 493 6.50 48.56 -29.06
CA LYS A 493 5.65 47.47 -29.59
C LYS A 493 4.24 47.55 -29.03
N SER A 494 3.26 47.19 -29.86
CA SER A 494 1.87 47.03 -29.42
C SER A 494 1.77 46.02 -28.26
N PRO A 495 0.77 46.12 -27.37
CA PRO A 495 0.60 45.19 -26.25
C PRO A 495 0.70 43.70 -26.64
N GLN A 496 0.05 43.32 -27.75
CA GLN A 496 0.10 41.94 -28.27
C GLN A 496 1.49 41.59 -28.81
N GLY A 497 2.14 42.52 -29.51
CA GLY A 497 3.50 42.33 -30.03
C GLY A 497 4.55 42.22 -28.92
N ALA A 498 4.40 43.00 -27.85
CA ALA A 498 5.26 42.99 -26.67
C ALA A 498 5.12 41.68 -25.89
N VAL A 499 3.89 41.19 -25.65
CA VAL A 499 3.64 39.89 -25.02
C VAL A 499 4.26 38.76 -25.86
N LYS A 500 3.98 38.71 -27.16
CA LYS A 500 4.53 37.65 -28.04
C LYS A 500 6.06 37.65 -28.06
N ALA A 501 6.68 38.82 -28.21
CA ALA A 501 8.14 38.95 -28.23
C ALA A 501 8.76 38.67 -26.85
N GLY A 502 8.12 39.13 -25.78
CA GLY A 502 8.54 38.92 -24.40
C GLY A 502 8.61 37.44 -24.06
N PHE A 503 7.51 36.69 -24.28
CA PHE A 503 7.49 35.25 -24.08
C PHE A 503 8.50 34.50 -24.95
N GLN A 504 8.67 34.89 -26.22
CA GLN A 504 9.61 34.21 -27.12
C GLN A 504 11.08 34.37 -26.67
N LYS A 505 11.46 35.54 -26.17
CA LYS A 505 12.81 35.78 -25.64
C LYS A 505 13.01 35.16 -24.25
N ALA A 506 12.03 35.31 -23.36
CA ALA A 506 12.09 34.74 -22.02
C ALA A 506 12.11 33.21 -22.03
N PHE A 507 11.47 32.58 -23.03
CA PHE A 507 11.39 31.12 -23.14
C PHE A 507 12.76 30.44 -23.05
N TRP A 508 13.76 30.89 -23.82
CA TRP A 508 15.07 30.25 -23.82
C TRP A 508 15.82 30.45 -22.52
N THR A 509 15.73 31.63 -21.90
CA THR A 509 16.35 31.89 -20.59
C THR A 509 15.74 31.01 -19.49
N ILE A 510 14.42 30.86 -19.49
CA ILE A 510 13.71 30.03 -18.51
C ILE A 510 14.00 28.55 -18.74
N MET A 511 13.99 28.11 -20.00
CA MET A 511 14.27 26.74 -20.40
C MET A 511 15.69 26.34 -19.99
N ASP A 512 16.69 27.18 -20.26
CA ASP A 512 18.09 26.92 -19.93
C ASP A 512 18.30 26.76 -18.41
N ALA A 513 17.86 27.75 -17.62
CA ALA A 513 18.00 27.72 -16.17
C ALA A 513 17.29 26.53 -15.51
N ASN A 514 16.08 26.19 -15.97
CA ASN A 514 15.31 25.08 -15.40
C ASN A 514 15.82 23.71 -15.88
N ILE A 515 16.23 23.55 -17.14
CA ILE A 515 16.82 22.29 -17.62
C ILE A 515 18.10 21.98 -16.86
N THR A 516 18.99 22.95 -16.65
CA THR A 516 20.21 22.72 -15.86
C THR A 516 19.89 22.22 -14.46
N THR A 517 18.92 22.87 -13.80
CA THR A 517 18.51 22.48 -12.44
C THR A 517 17.80 21.12 -12.42
N PHE A 518 16.98 20.83 -13.44
CA PHE A 518 16.29 19.56 -13.59
C PHE A 518 17.27 18.40 -13.80
N ILE A 519 18.29 18.59 -14.62
CA ILE A 519 19.36 17.59 -14.81
C ILE A 519 20.06 17.31 -13.48
N ALA A 520 20.43 18.36 -12.73
CA ALA A 520 21.04 18.18 -11.41
C ALA A 520 20.11 17.42 -10.44
N ALA A 521 18.82 17.77 -10.41
CA ALA A 521 17.82 17.08 -9.59
C ALA A 521 17.66 15.61 -9.99
N LEU A 522 17.67 15.29 -11.29
CA LEU A 522 17.58 13.93 -11.80
C LEU A 522 18.78 13.09 -11.36
N PHE A 523 20.01 13.60 -11.50
CA PHE A 523 21.20 12.91 -10.99
C PHE A 523 21.17 12.73 -9.47
N LEU A 524 20.74 13.75 -8.72
CA LEU A 524 20.59 13.64 -7.27
C LEU A 524 19.55 12.58 -6.87
N SER A 525 18.45 12.46 -7.62
CA SER A 525 17.40 11.46 -7.35
C SER A 525 17.83 10.02 -7.66
N GLN A 526 18.75 9.83 -8.59
CA GLN A 526 19.23 8.49 -8.98
C GLN A 526 20.44 8.04 -8.16
N LEU A 527 21.33 8.97 -7.78
CA LEU A 527 22.58 8.66 -7.10
C LEU A 527 22.52 8.80 -5.57
N SER A 528 21.47 9.41 -5.03
CA SER A 528 21.31 9.60 -3.58
C SER A 528 20.20 8.71 -3.03
N SER A 529 20.30 8.36 -1.75
CA SER A 529 19.28 7.59 -1.03
C SER A 529 18.62 8.41 0.09
N GLY A 530 17.43 7.96 0.51
CA GLY A 530 16.73 8.50 1.67
C GLY A 530 16.31 9.97 1.51
N PRO A 531 16.60 10.86 2.49
CA PRO A 531 16.09 12.24 2.47
C PRO A 531 16.55 13.09 1.27
N ILE A 532 17.76 12.86 0.76
CA ILE A 532 18.29 13.65 -0.39
C ILE A 532 17.53 13.30 -1.66
N GLN A 533 17.15 12.02 -1.82
CA GLN A 533 16.35 11.56 -2.95
C GLN A 533 14.97 12.23 -2.95
N GLY A 534 14.29 12.30 -1.80
CA GLY A 534 12.99 12.98 -1.66
C GLY A 534 13.05 14.48 -2.03
N PHE A 535 14.09 15.18 -1.58
CA PHE A 535 14.34 16.57 -1.99
C PHE A 535 14.51 16.71 -3.51
N ALA A 536 15.34 15.85 -4.10
CA ALA A 536 15.68 15.89 -5.51
C ALA A 536 14.46 15.60 -6.41
N ILE A 537 13.64 14.58 -6.07
CA ILE A 537 12.43 14.25 -6.81
C ILE A 537 11.42 15.42 -6.72
N THR A 538 11.21 15.96 -5.52
CA THR A 538 10.31 17.10 -5.33
C THR A 538 10.76 18.32 -6.14
N LEU A 539 12.06 18.61 -6.15
CA LEU A 539 12.64 19.68 -6.95
C LEU A 539 12.43 19.44 -8.45
N ALA A 540 12.66 18.23 -8.94
CA ALA A 540 12.46 17.86 -10.34
C ALA A 540 10.99 18.03 -10.79
N VAL A 541 10.05 17.49 -9.99
CA VAL A 541 8.60 17.65 -10.17
C VAL A 541 8.23 19.14 -10.18
N GLY A 542 8.78 19.87 -9.21
CA GLY A 542 8.59 21.29 -9.03
C GLY A 542 9.01 22.11 -10.24
N ILE A 543 10.18 21.81 -10.79
CA ILE A 543 10.70 22.49 -11.98
C ILE A 543 9.80 22.22 -13.18
N VAL A 544 9.44 20.97 -13.46
CA VAL A 544 8.56 20.61 -14.59
C VAL A 544 7.20 21.32 -14.48
N SER A 545 6.60 21.30 -13.30
CA SER A 545 5.34 22.00 -13.03
C SER A 545 5.47 23.52 -13.20
N SER A 546 6.56 24.11 -12.70
CA SER A 546 6.78 25.56 -12.77
C SER A 546 7.00 26.04 -14.20
N MET A 547 7.72 25.26 -15.02
CA MET A 547 7.90 25.54 -16.44
C MET A 547 6.58 25.47 -17.20
N PHE A 548 5.75 24.45 -16.90
CA PHE A 548 4.43 24.35 -17.50
C PHE A 548 3.54 25.56 -17.13
N THR A 549 3.46 25.89 -15.84
CA THR A 549 2.62 27.01 -15.39
C THR A 549 3.13 28.35 -15.92
N ALA A 550 4.43 28.62 -15.89
CA ALA A 550 4.98 29.88 -16.40
C ALA A 550 4.87 30.02 -17.93
N LEU A 551 5.16 28.96 -18.69
CA LEU A 551 5.26 29.05 -20.16
C LEU A 551 3.93 28.79 -20.88
N PHE A 552 3.07 27.92 -20.33
CA PHE A 552 1.78 27.58 -20.94
C PHE A 552 0.62 28.36 -20.33
N LEU A 553 0.49 28.33 -19.00
CA LEU A 553 -0.66 28.92 -18.32
C LEU A 553 -0.59 30.45 -18.28
N SER A 554 0.53 31.04 -17.84
CA SER A 554 0.67 32.50 -17.85
C SER A 554 0.47 33.05 -19.27
N ARG A 555 1.04 32.39 -20.29
CA ARG A 555 0.84 32.77 -21.69
C ARG A 555 -0.62 32.68 -22.13
N LEU A 556 -1.34 31.62 -21.74
CA LEU A 556 -2.76 31.48 -22.05
C LEU A 556 -3.58 32.63 -21.46
N ILE A 557 -3.30 33.03 -20.22
CA ILE A 557 -4.00 34.12 -19.53
C ILE A 557 -3.72 35.47 -20.21
N TYR A 558 -2.46 35.76 -20.56
CA TYR A 558 -2.11 36.99 -21.28
C TYR A 558 -2.69 37.05 -22.69
N ASP A 559 -2.67 35.94 -23.44
CA ASP A 559 -3.28 35.86 -24.78
C ASP A 559 -4.80 36.05 -24.69
N PHE A 560 -5.45 35.55 -23.64
CA PHE A 560 -6.89 35.77 -23.40
C PHE A 560 -7.18 37.23 -23.03
N GLY A 561 -6.41 37.82 -22.11
CA GLY A 561 -6.58 39.19 -21.66
C GLY A 561 -6.35 40.25 -22.75
N THR A 562 -5.39 40.03 -23.63
CA THR A 562 -5.03 41.00 -24.69
C THR A 562 -5.83 40.83 -25.98
N GLU A 563 -6.22 39.60 -26.35
CA GLU A 563 -6.89 39.34 -27.63
C GLU A 563 -8.40 39.15 -27.52
N VAL A 564 -8.91 38.60 -26.40
CA VAL A 564 -10.35 38.37 -26.19
C VAL A 564 -10.98 39.54 -25.45
N LEU A 565 -10.39 39.95 -24.32
CA LEU A 565 -10.86 41.09 -23.54
C LEU A 565 -10.41 42.45 -24.10
N ARG A 566 -9.58 42.46 -25.16
CA ARG A 566 -9.06 43.66 -25.86
C ARG A 566 -8.56 44.76 -24.91
N ARG A 567 -7.95 44.40 -23.78
CA ARG A 567 -7.42 45.40 -22.84
C ARG A 567 -6.26 46.14 -23.52
N SER A 568 -6.43 47.45 -23.69
CA SER A 568 -5.46 48.32 -24.37
C SER A 568 -4.27 48.71 -23.49
N ARG A 569 -4.39 48.58 -22.17
CA ARG A 569 -3.33 48.85 -21.19
C ARG A 569 -2.89 47.56 -20.51
N LEU A 570 -1.60 47.24 -20.61
CA LEU A 570 -0.99 46.17 -19.86
C LEU A 570 -0.64 46.70 -18.47
N SER A 571 -1.24 46.14 -17.41
CA SER A 571 -0.85 46.46 -16.03
C SER A 571 0.39 45.64 -15.67
N LEU A 572 1.57 46.17 -15.97
CA LEU A 572 2.88 45.50 -15.79
C LEU A 572 3.71 46.08 -14.62
N GLY A 573 3.06 46.79 -13.69
CA GLY A 573 3.73 47.43 -12.55
C GLY A 573 4.20 48.87 -12.81
N TRP A 574 5.05 49.38 -11.91
CA TRP A 574 5.53 50.77 -11.93
C TRP A 574 6.38 51.07 -13.18
N GLY A 575 6.06 52.18 -13.88
CA GLY A 575 6.84 52.68 -15.01
C GLY A 575 6.54 52.04 -16.38
N ALA A 576 5.39 51.37 -16.53
CA ALA A 576 4.89 50.83 -17.79
C ALA A 576 3.36 51.02 -17.91
N ARG A 577 2.88 52.27 -17.80
CA ARG A 577 1.48 52.66 -18.05
C ARG A 577 1.28 53.21 -19.44
#